data_AF-A0A7W9A4L2-F1
#
_entry.id   AF-A0A7W9A4L2-F1
#
_cell.length_a   1.000
_cell.length_b   1.000
_cell.length_c   1.000
_cell.angle_alpha   90.00
_cell.angle_beta   90.00
_cell.angle_gamma   90.00
#
_symmetry.space_group_name_H-M   'P 1'
#
loop_
_entity.id
_entity.type
_entity.pdbx_description
1 polymer ?
#
loop_
_entity_poly.entity_id
_entity_poly.type
_entity_poly.pdbx_seq_one_letter_code
_entity_poly.pdbx_strand_id
1 'polypeptide(L)'
;MSNEAGNLEPRDLYPDYAVPIVRMEGDRRILATARWGMPSSRKAIFDKASARADKLRAKGKDVDFDELLRMEPDSGTTNVRNTASSHWKPWLKPENRCLVPFTAFSEPGRSAEGKYQPIWFKLAVDDPEPLAFFAGIWLEGWTGVRKIKTGLETCDLTAFLTTEPNAEVGAVHPKAMPVILTEPDELDTWMTATWDIAKELQRPLEDGRLVRTKR
;
A
#
# COMPACT_ATOMS: atom_id res chain seq x y z
N MET A 1 -13.28 10.53 16.57
CA MET A 1 -12.55 10.55 15.30
C MET A 1 -12.48 11.98 14.82
N SER A 2 -11.31 12.49 14.42
CA SER A 2 -11.16 13.79 13.75
C SER A 2 -10.84 13.59 12.27
N ASN A 3 -11.11 14.62 11.46
CA ASN A 3 -10.86 14.61 10.02
C ASN A 3 -9.81 15.66 9.65
N GLU A 4 -8.65 15.20 9.21
CA GLU A 4 -7.54 15.99 8.65
C GLU A 4 -7.42 15.82 7.13
N ALA A 5 -8.18 14.90 6.53
CA ALA A 5 -8.19 14.65 5.09
C ALA A 5 -9.01 15.68 4.29
N GLY A 6 -9.82 16.49 4.98
CA GLY A 6 -10.76 17.42 4.36
C GLY A 6 -12.00 16.72 3.77
N ASN A 7 -12.64 17.37 2.79
CA ASN A 7 -13.78 16.79 2.06
C ASN A 7 -13.26 15.97 0.89
N LEU A 8 -13.35 14.64 0.99
CA LEU A 8 -12.89 13.72 -0.05
C LEU A 8 -14.05 13.28 -0.95
N GLU A 9 -13.92 13.56 -2.24
CA GLU A 9 -14.84 13.04 -3.26
C GLU A 9 -14.56 11.55 -3.58
N PRO A 10 -15.59 10.76 -3.93
CA PRO A 10 -15.40 9.42 -4.47
C PRO A 10 -14.53 9.44 -5.73
N ARG A 11 -13.52 8.56 -5.79
CA ARG A 11 -12.60 8.43 -6.94
C ARG A 11 -11.90 7.09 -7.00
N ASP A 12 -11.38 6.76 -8.18
CA ASP A 12 -10.41 5.69 -8.35
C ASP A 12 -9.02 6.15 -7.89
N LEU A 13 -8.31 5.29 -7.16
CA LEU A 13 -7.02 5.57 -6.57
C LEU A 13 -5.96 4.65 -7.18
N TYR A 14 -4.80 5.21 -7.48
CA TYR A 14 -3.70 4.51 -8.14
C TYR A 14 -2.40 4.63 -7.31
N PRO A 15 -1.41 3.76 -7.55
CA PRO A 15 -0.09 3.92 -6.97
C PRO A 15 0.42 5.36 -7.12
N ASP A 16 1.15 5.84 -6.11
CA ASP A 16 1.71 7.20 -6.05
C ASP A 16 0.70 8.33 -5.73
N TYR A 17 -0.61 8.03 -5.63
CA TYR A 17 -1.64 9.02 -5.30
C TYR A 17 -1.78 9.18 -3.77
N ALA A 18 -2.32 10.31 -3.32
CA ALA A 18 -2.77 10.46 -1.94
C ALA A 18 -4.08 9.69 -1.73
N VAL A 19 -4.08 8.75 -0.79
CA VAL A 19 -5.23 7.90 -0.44
C VAL A 19 -5.67 8.19 0.99
N PRO A 20 -6.99 8.10 1.29
CA PRO A 20 -7.47 8.21 2.67
C PRO A 20 -6.91 7.06 3.51
N ILE A 21 -6.52 7.39 4.74
CA ILE A 21 -6.16 6.40 5.76
C ILE A 21 -6.79 6.80 7.10
N VAL A 22 -7.14 5.81 7.91
CA VAL A 22 -7.45 6.01 9.33
C VAL A 22 -6.25 5.57 10.14
N ARG A 23 -5.60 6.49 10.83
CA ARG A 23 -4.44 6.24 11.71
C ARG A 23 -4.80 6.51 13.17
N MET A 24 -3.98 6.02 14.10
CA MET A 24 -4.07 6.43 15.50
C MET A 24 -3.22 7.68 15.76
N GLU A 25 -3.70 8.53 16.66
CA GLU A 25 -2.94 9.58 17.31
C GLU A 25 -3.30 9.58 18.79
N GLY A 26 -2.39 9.05 19.62
CA GLY A 26 -2.74 8.68 20.99
C GLY A 26 -3.87 7.64 21.01
N ASP A 27 -4.97 7.97 21.69
CA ASP A 27 -6.18 7.15 21.79
C ASP A 27 -7.24 7.47 20.72
N ARG A 28 -6.96 8.40 19.80
CA ARG A 28 -7.91 8.89 18.80
C ARG A 28 -7.63 8.32 17.42
N ARG A 29 -8.71 8.00 16.69
CA ARG A 29 -8.65 7.73 15.25
C ARG A 29 -8.71 9.04 14.47
N ILE A 30 -7.80 9.22 13.52
CA ILE A 30 -7.68 10.38 12.63
C ILE A 30 -7.88 9.92 11.19
N LEU A 31 -8.81 10.53 10.45
CA LEU A 31 -8.87 10.40 8.99
C LEU A 31 -7.87 11.38 8.39
N ALA A 32 -6.84 10.86 7.73
CA ALA A 32 -5.81 11.63 7.07
C ALA A 32 -5.62 11.14 5.62
N THR A 33 -4.69 11.75 4.90
CA THR A 33 -4.25 11.26 3.59
C THR A 33 -2.77 10.92 3.62
N ALA A 34 -2.38 9.85 2.95
CA ALA A 34 -0.98 9.49 2.76
C ALA A 34 -0.74 9.03 1.31
N ARG A 35 0.46 9.24 0.80
CA ARG A 35 0.85 8.83 -0.56
C ARG A 35 1.02 7.32 -0.62
N TRP A 36 0.33 6.66 -1.54
CA TRP A 36 0.37 5.20 -1.68
C TRP A 36 1.67 4.72 -2.32
N GLY A 37 2.59 4.26 -1.47
CA GLY A 37 3.92 3.79 -1.80
C GLY A 37 4.90 3.96 -0.63
N MET A 38 4.98 2.98 0.27
CA MET A 38 5.99 2.96 1.35
C MET A 38 7.42 2.93 0.79
N PRO A 39 8.45 3.32 1.55
CA PRO A 39 9.81 3.36 1.04
C PRO A 39 10.27 1.98 0.55
N SER A 40 10.98 1.96 -0.57
CA SER A 40 11.69 0.76 -1.02
C SER A 40 12.78 0.37 -0.02
N SER A 41 13.25 -0.89 -0.06
CA SER A 41 14.34 -1.31 0.81
C SER A 41 15.63 -0.56 0.50
N ARG A 42 16.45 -0.31 1.53
CA ARG A 42 17.75 0.35 1.38
C ARG A 42 18.61 -0.34 0.32
N LYS A 43 18.58 -1.68 0.29
CA LYS A 43 19.25 -2.46 -0.75
C LYS A 43 18.70 -2.18 -2.14
N ALA A 44 17.38 -2.13 -2.32
CA ALA A 44 16.78 -1.85 -3.63
C ALA A 44 17.16 -0.45 -4.15
N ILE A 45 17.20 0.55 -3.27
CA ILE A 45 17.64 1.90 -3.65
C ILE A 45 19.14 1.92 -3.96
N PHE A 46 19.96 1.28 -3.14
CA PHE A 46 21.39 1.15 -3.38
C PHE A 46 21.68 0.48 -4.73
N ASP A 47 21.06 -0.67 -5.02
CA ASP A 47 21.27 -1.42 -6.26
C ASP A 47 20.86 -0.57 -7.49
N LYS A 48 19.77 0.19 -7.41
CA LYS A 48 19.34 1.12 -8.48
C LYS A 48 20.35 2.26 -8.68
N ALA A 49 20.79 2.89 -7.59
CA ALA A 49 21.79 3.94 -7.64
C ALA A 49 23.12 3.43 -8.22
N SER A 50 23.58 2.24 -7.83
CA SER A 50 24.76 1.60 -8.38
C SER A 50 24.62 1.35 -9.88
N ALA A 51 23.51 0.76 -10.32
CA ALA A 51 23.26 0.52 -11.75
C ALA A 51 23.21 1.84 -12.56
N ARG A 52 22.72 2.92 -11.97
CA ARG A 52 22.72 4.25 -12.58
C ARG A 52 24.12 4.85 -12.63
N ALA A 53 24.90 4.72 -11.56
CA ALA A 53 26.29 5.17 -11.49
C ALA A 53 27.14 4.51 -12.58
N ASP A 54 27.01 3.19 -12.75
CA ASP A 54 27.76 2.44 -13.75
C ASP A 54 27.46 2.91 -15.17
N LYS A 55 26.18 3.19 -15.47
CA LYS A 55 25.77 3.76 -16.76
C LYS A 55 26.32 5.17 -16.99
N LEU A 56 26.54 5.96 -15.94
CA LEU A 56 27.12 7.30 -16.06
C LEU A 56 28.65 7.22 -16.26
N ARG A 57 29.34 6.36 -15.49
CA ARG A 57 30.78 6.09 -15.64
C ARG A 57 31.12 5.53 -17.02
N ALA A 58 30.30 4.63 -17.55
CA ALA A 58 30.44 4.10 -18.91
C ALA A 58 30.32 5.19 -20.00
N LYS A 59 29.72 6.35 -19.68
CA LYS A 59 29.64 7.53 -20.54
C LYS A 59 30.74 8.56 -20.26
N GLY A 60 31.78 8.18 -19.49
CA GLY A 60 32.91 9.05 -19.14
C GLY A 60 32.54 10.17 -18.16
N LYS A 61 31.41 10.07 -17.45
CA LYS A 61 31.02 11.06 -16.44
C LYS A 61 31.64 10.72 -15.10
N ASP A 62 32.14 11.74 -14.41
CA ASP A 62 32.48 11.64 -12.99
C ASP A 62 31.18 11.51 -12.17
N VAL A 63 31.22 10.69 -11.12
CA VAL A 63 30.04 10.33 -10.32
C VAL A 63 30.35 10.44 -8.84
N ASP A 64 29.77 11.45 -8.21
CA ASP A 64 29.55 11.47 -6.75
C ASP A 64 28.45 10.45 -6.42
N PHE A 65 28.86 9.30 -5.89
CA PHE A 65 27.93 8.20 -5.61
C PHE A 65 27.03 8.49 -4.41
N ASP A 66 27.52 9.21 -3.40
CA ASP A 66 26.75 9.50 -2.20
C ASP A 66 25.61 10.48 -2.52
N GLU A 67 25.90 11.50 -3.32
CA GLU A 67 24.87 12.42 -3.82
C GLU A 67 23.90 11.71 -4.78
N LEU A 68 24.40 10.83 -5.66
CA LEU A 68 23.54 10.05 -6.56
C LEU A 68 22.59 9.15 -5.76
N LEU A 69 23.09 8.46 -4.73
CA LEU A 69 22.30 7.59 -3.87
C LEU A 69 21.24 8.38 -3.09
N ARG A 70 21.62 9.53 -2.53
CA ARG A 70 20.72 10.44 -1.82
C ARG A 70 19.60 10.96 -2.72
N MET A 71 19.89 11.15 -4.00
CA MET A 71 18.95 11.65 -5.02
C MET A 71 18.33 10.54 -5.87
N GLU A 72 18.51 9.27 -5.51
CA GLU A 72 18.00 8.16 -6.30
C GLU A 72 16.47 8.06 -6.15
N PRO A 73 15.70 8.01 -7.26
CA PRO A 73 14.25 7.96 -7.19
C PRO A 73 13.73 6.66 -6.57
N ASP A 74 12.84 6.81 -5.60
CA ASP A 74 12.06 5.74 -5.00
C ASP A 74 10.59 5.85 -5.44
N SER A 75 10.17 4.97 -6.35
CA SER A 75 8.77 4.86 -6.80
C SER A 75 7.81 4.37 -5.71
N GLY A 76 8.34 3.91 -4.57
CA GLY A 76 7.57 3.36 -3.48
C GLY A 76 7.14 1.91 -3.72
N THR A 77 6.73 1.27 -2.62
CA THR A 77 6.18 -0.09 -2.58
C THR A 77 4.74 0.00 -2.09
N THR A 78 3.79 -0.44 -2.92
CA THR A 78 2.35 -0.31 -2.65
C THR A 78 1.77 -1.46 -1.83
N ASN A 79 2.39 -2.64 -1.93
CA ASN A 79 1.90 -3.90 -1.38
C ASN A 79 2.99 -4.60 -0.57
N VAL A 80 2.68 -4.99 0.67
CA VAL A 80 3.61 -5.66 1.57
C VAL A 80 3.22 -7.14 1.73
N ARG A 81 4.01 -8.03 1.13
CA ARG A 81 3.81 -9.49 1.21
C ARG A 81 4.64 -10.12 2.33
N ASN A 82 5.96 -9.96 2.27
CA ASN A 82 6.89 -10.63 3.17
C ASN A 82 7.15 -9.80 4.44
N THR A 83 6.23 -9.86 5.40
CA THR A 83 6.33 -9.13 6.68
C THR A 83 7.46 -9.63 7.59
N ALA A 84 8.05 -10.80 7.30
CA ALA A 84 9.24 -11.28 7.99
C ALA A 84 10.55 -10.56 7.57
N SER A 85 10.53 -9.81 6.47
CA SER A 85 11.68 -9.03 6.02
C SER A 85 12.06 -7.94 7.03
N SER A 86 13.35 -7.79 7.32
CA SER A 86 13.88 -6.74 8.21
C SER A 86 13.53 -5.33 7.75
N HIS A 87 13.26 -5.13 6.46
CA HIS A 87 12.80 -3.87 5.89
C HIS A 87 11.44 -3.44 6.46
N TRP A 88 10.52 -4.40 6.68
CA TRP A 88 9.15 -4.10 7.09
C TRP A 88 8.96 -4.08 8.60
N LYS A 89 9.74 -4.88 9.35
CA LYS A 89 9.60 -5.02 10.82
C LYS A 89 9.46 -3.70 11.59
N PRO A 90 10.21 -2.61 11.28
CA PRO A 90 10.04 -1.34 12.00
C PRO A 90 8.64 -0.73 11.87
N TRP A 91 7.94 -1.01 10.76
CA TRP A 91 6.66 -0.42 10.38
C TRP A 91 5.44 -1.27 10.75
N LEU A 92 5.63 -2.38 11.48
CA LEU A 92 4.55 -3.31 11.86
C LEU A 92 4.02 -3.05 13.28
N LYS A 93 4.55 -2.03 13.96
CA LYS A 93 4.08 -1.59 15.28
C LYS A 93 2.76 -0.85 15.17
N PRO A 94 1.92 -0.83 16.23
CA PRO A 94 0.64 -0.12 16.24
C PRO A 94 0.72 1.32 15.72
N GLU A 95 1.77 2.07 16.08
CA GLU A 95 1.94 3.47 15.69
C GLU A 95 2.11 3.66 14.17
N ASN A 96 2.56 2.61 13.48
CA ASN A 96 2.75 2.57 12.03
C ASN A 96 1.63 1.83 11.30
N ARG A 97 0.52 1.48 11.95
CA ARG A 97 -0.62 0.84 11.27
C ARG A 97 -1.71 1.85 10.96
N CYS A 98 -2.42 1.58 9.88
CA CYS A 98 -3.59 2.35 9.47
C CYS A 98 -4.63 1.42 8.82
N LEU A 99 -5.87 1.92 8.71
CA LEU A 99 -6.92 1.30 7.91
C LEU A 99 -7.05 2.08 6.61
N VAL A 100 -7.01 1.39 5.46
CA VAL A 100 -7.20 2.03 4.15
C VAL A 100 -8.61 1.71 3.66
N PRO A 101 -9.57 2.65 3.77
CA PRO A 101 -10.96 2.39 3.38
C PRO A 101 -11.10 2.18 1.89
N PHE A 102 -11.92 1.21 1.50
CA PHE A 102 -12.30 0.98 0.10
C PHE A 102 -13.74 0.51 -0.02
N THR A 103 -14.34 0.74 -1.19
CA THR A 103 -15.65 0.19 -1.57
C THR A 103 -15.53 -0.83 -2.71
N ALA A 104 -14.47 -0.75 -3.49
CA ALA A 104 -14.12 -1.72 -4.52
C ALA A 104 -12.62 -1.66 -4.80
N PHE A 105 -12.06 -2.75 -5.29
CA PHE A 105 -10.67 -2.81 -5.75
C PHE A 105 -10.57 -3.59 -7.05
N SER A 106 -9.48 -3.42 -7.79
CA SER A 106 -9.29 -4.10 -9.07
C SER A 106 -8.01 -4.92 -9.10
N GLU A 107 -8.05 -6.05 -9.78
CA GLU A 107 -6.85 -6.79 -10.18
C GLU A 107 -6.62 -6.68 -11.70
N PRO A 108 -5.35 -6.79 -12.16
CA PRO A 108 -5.04 -6.84 -13.58
C PRO A 108 -5.72 -8.03 -14.26
N GLY A 109 -6.65 -7.77 -15.18
CA GLY A 109 -7.28 -8.78 -16.02
C GLY A 109 -7.05 -8.56 -17.50
N ARG A 110 -7.66 -9.44 -18.31
CA ARG A 110 -7.62 -9.39 -19.77
C ARG A 110 -9.04 -9.55 -20.32
N SER A 111 -9.38 -8.79 -21.37
CA SER A 111 -10.60 -8.98 -22.15
C SER A 111 -10.52 -10.27 -22.98
N ALA A 112 -11.65 -10.67 -23.61
CA ALA A 112 -11.67 -11.81 -24.53
C ALA A 112 -10.68 -11.65 -25.70
N GLU A 113 -10.40 -10.41 -26.10
CA GLU A 113 -9.42 -10.04 -27.14
C GLU A 113 -8.00 -9.87 -26.60
N GLY A 114 -7.73 -10.22 -25.34
CA GLY A 114 -6.41 -10.17 -24.72
C GLY A 114 -5.91 -8.76 -24.35
N LYS A 115 -6.77 -7.74 -24.39
CA LYS A 115 -6.42 -6.38 -23.96
C LYS A 115 -6.47 -6.26 -22.45
N TYR A 116 -5.65 -5.38 -21.87
CA TYR A 116 -5.72 -5.09 -20.43
C TYR A 116 -7.12 -4.57 -20.08
N GLN A 117 -7.74 -5.18 -19.07
CA GLN A 117 -9.02 -4.76 -18.53
C GLN A 117 -9.00 -4.99 -17.02
N PRO A 118 -9.17 -3.94 -16.18
CA PRO A 118 -9.25 -4.14 -14.74
C PRO A 118 -10.51 -4.93 -14.40
N ILE A 119 -10.37 -5.95 -13.56
CA ILE A 119 -11.50 -6.71 -13.02
C ILE A 119 -11.75 -6.21 -11.61
N TRP A 120 -12.92 -5.64 -11.39
CA TRP A 120 -13.32 -5.02 -10.13
C TRP A 120 -14.03 -6.01 -9.22
N PHE A 121 -13.70 -5.94 -7.93
CA PHE A 121 -14.28 -6.71 -6.84
C PHE A 121 -14.84 -5.76 -5.78
N LYS A 122 -15.95 -6.16 -5.17
CA LYS A 122 -16.55 -5.52 -3.99
C LYS A 122 -17.04 -6.59 -3.00
N LEU A 123 -17.45 -6.21 -1.80
CA LEU A 123 -18.00 -7.18 -0.85
C LEU A 123 -19.32 -7.78 -1.36
N ALA A 124 -19.51 -9.08 -1.09
CA ALA A 124 -20.71 -9.83 -1.40
C ALA A 124 -21.78 -9.64 -0.31
N VAL A 125 -22.31 -8.41 -0.20
CA VAL A 125 -23.25 -8.00 0.86
C VAL A 125 -24.38 -7.16 0.28
N ASP A 126 -25.52 -7.16 0.96
CA ASP A 126 -26.68 -6.35 0.59
C ASP A 126 -26.46 -4.87 0.89
N ASP A 127 -27.17 -4.01 0.17
CA ASP A 127 -27.09 -2.56 0.39
C ASP A 127 -27.77 -2.15 1.71
N PRO A 128 -27.17 -1.21 2.48
CA PRO A 128 -25.93 -0.50 2.17
C PRO A 128 -24.68 -1.34 2.47
N GLU A 129 -23.73 -1.35 1.53
CA GLU A 129 -22.45 -2.05 1.70
C GLU A 129 -21.65 -1.44 2.88
N PRO A 130 -21.33 -2.23 3.92
CA PRO A 130 -20.44 -1.77 5.00
C PRO A 130 -19.06 -1.44 4.45
N LEU A 131 -18.43 -0.41 5.02
CA LEU A 131 -17.10 0.02 4.62
C LEU A 131 -16.06 -1.03 5.02
N ALA A 132 -15.31 -1.53 4.05
CA ALA A 132 -14.19 -2.44 4.26
C ALA A 132 -12.86 -1.68 4.28
N PHE A 133 -11.84 -2.30 4.87
CA PHE A 133 -10.52 -1.69 4.99
C PHE A 133 -9.43 -2.66 4.55
N PHE A 134 -8.40 -2.16 3.87
CA PHE A 134 -7.15 -2.90 3.78
C PHE A 134 -6.33 -2.71 5.05
N ALA A 135 -5.64 -3.78 5.47
CA ALA A 135 -4.67 -3.75 6.57
C ALA A 135 -3.43 -2.94 6.17
N GLY A 136 -3.45 -1.64 6.47
CA GLY A 136 -2.45 -0.67 6.07
C GLY A 136 -1.31 -0.50 7.06
N ILE A 137 -0.15 -0.12 6.54
CA ILE A 137 0.96 0.47 7.31
C ILE A 137 1.26 1.86 6.75
N TRP A 138 1.73 2.76 7.60
CA TRP A 138 2.02 4.13 7.24
C TRP A 138 3.31 4.65 7.89
N LEU A 139 3.85 5.70 7.27
CA LEU A 139 5.05 6.40 7.71
C LEU A 139 4.84 7.90 7.56
N GLU A 140 4.95 8.62 8.66
CA GLU A 140 4.92 10.08 8.68
C GLU A 140 6.24 10.69 8.19
N GLY A 141 6.17 11.80 7.46
CA GLY A 141 7.28 12.71 7.23
C GLY A 141 8.48 12.11 6.51
N TRP A 142 8.29 11.13 5.63
CA TRP A 142 9.40 10.55 4.86
C TRP A 142 9.96 11.56 3.86
N THR A 143 11.27 11.80 3.91
CA THR A 143 11.98 12.66 2.95
C THR A 143 12.77 11.82 1.94
N GLY A 144 12.54 12.06 0.65
CA GLY A 144 13.30 11.43 -0.43
C GLY A 144 12.85 11.90 -1.80
N VAL A 145 13.38 11.29 -2.86
CA VAL A 145 13.01 11.61 -4.25
C VAL A 145 11.97 10.62 -4.74
N ARG A 146 10.72 11.05 -5.01
CA ARG A 146 9.73 10.18 -5.68
C ARG A 146 9.85 10.21 -7.18
N LYS A 147 10.06 11.40 -7.73
CA LYS A 147 10.21 11.62 -9.17
C LYS A 147 11.43 12.51 -9.39
N ILE A 148 12.25 12.16 -10.37
CA ILE A 148 13.42 12.96 -10.77
C ILE A 148 13.03 14.43 -10.98
N LYS A 149 11.85 14.67 -11.57
CA LYS A 149 11.36 16.02 -11.88
C LYS A 149 10.95 16.85 -10.66
N THR A 150 10.56 16.24 -9.55
CA THR A 150 10.14 16.95 -8.33
C THR A 150 11.29 17.10 -7.33
N GLY A 151 12.33 16.26 -7.44
CA GLY A 151 13.47 16.30 -6.53
C GLY A 151 13.09 15.77 -5.15
N LEU A 152 13.73 16.31 -4.11
CA LEU A 152 13.45 15.95 -2.72
C LEU A 152 12.08 16.49 -2.30
N GLU A 153 11.33 15.65 -1.63
CA GLU A 153 10.02 15.97 -1.07
C GLU A 153 9.84 15.24 0.25
N THR A 154 9.09 15.86 1.16
CA THR A 154 8.66 15.25 2.43
C THR A 154 7.18 14.92 2.29
N CYS A 155 6.82 13.66 2.54
CA CYS A 155 5.43 13.21 2.45
C CYS A 155 5.14 12.06 3.42
N ASP A 156 3.90 11.99 3.85
CA ASP A 156 3.36 10.82 4.55
C ASP A 156 3.07 9.72 3.54
N LEU A 157 3.35 8.49 3.93
CA LEU A 157 3.32 7.34 3.04
C LEU A 157 2.43 6.25 3.61
N THR A 158 1.84 5.45 2.72
CA THR A 158 1.09 4.26 3.09
C THR A 158 1.30 3.12 2.10
N ALA A 159 1.16 1.90 2.58
CA ALA A 159 1.03 0.69 1.79
C ALA A 159 0.11 -0.26 2.56
N PHE A 160 -0.39 -1.30 1.93
CA PHE A 160 -1.18 -2.30 2.64
C PHE A 160 -0.62 -3.70 2.45
N LEU A 161 -0.92 -4.55 3.43
CA LEU A 161 -0.51 -5.93 3.39
C LEU A 161 -1.28 -6.67 2.31
N THR A 162 -0.62 -7.67 1.75
CA THR A 162 -1.23 -8.62 0.82
C THR A 162 -1.07 -10.02 1.40
N THR A 163 -1.98 -10.90 1.02
CA THR A 163 -1.97 -12.35 1.32
C THR A 163 -2.16 -13.19 0.04
N GLU A 164 -2.06 -14.52 0.12
CA GLU A 164 -2.50 -15.42 -0.95
C GLU A 164 -3.97 -15.14 -1.32
N PRO A 165 -4.37 -15.29 -2.59
CA PRO A 165 -5.73 -14.97 -2.99
C PRO A 165 -6.74 -16.02 -2.51
N ASN A 166 -7.97 -15.56 -2.25
CA ASN A 166 -9.13 -16.44 -2.10
C ASN A 166 -9.61 -16.95 -3.48
N ALA A 167 -10.69 -17.73 -3.52
CA ALA A 167 -11.17 -18.35 -4.76
C ALA A 167 -11.52 -17.34 -5.86
N GLU A 168 -12.20 -16.23 -5.53
CA GLU A 168 -12.65 -15.25 -6.52
C GLU A 168 -11.50 -14.46 -7.12
N VAL A 169 -10.58 -13.98 -6.28
CA VAL A 169 -9.41 -13.24 -6.73
C VAL A 169 -8.44 -14.17 -7.44
N GLY A 170 -8.22 -15.39 -6.92
CA GLY A 170 -7.27 -16.36 -7.46
C GLY A 170 -7.62 -16.81 -8.88
N ALA A 171 -8.92 -16.84 -9.20
CA ALA A 171 -9.42 -17.11 -10.55
C ALA A 171 -9.05 -16.01 -11.58
N VAL A 172 -8.62 -14.83 -11.14
CA VAL A 172 -8.21 -13.70 -11.99
C VAL A 172 -6.72 -13.41 -11.86
N HIS A 173 -6.22 -13.35 -10.64
CA HIS A 173 -4.85 -12.99 -10.30
C HIS A 173 -4.30 -13.94 -9.22
N PRO A 174 -3.65 -15.06 -9.61
CA PRO A 174 -3.29 -16.15 -8.70
C PRO A 174 -2.14 -15.82 -7.74
N LYS A 175 -1.53 -14.64 -7.87
CA LYS A 175 -0.32 -14.28 -7.10
C LYS A 175 -0.64 -13.72 -5.72
N ALA A 176 -1.73 -12.96 -5.60
CA ALA A 176 -2.03 -12.19 -4.40
C ALA A 176 -3.43 -11.60 -4.40
N MET A 177 -3.95 -11.35 -3.20
CA MET A 177 -4.98 -10.35 -2.94
C MET A 177 -4.55 -9.42 -1.79
N PRO A 178 -5.16 -8.24 -1.63
CA PRO A 178 -5.03 -7.42 -0.44
C PRO A 178 -5.55 -8.13 0.82
N VAL A 179 -4.98 -7.83 1.98
CA VAL A 179 -5.57 -8.22 3.27
C VAL A 179 -6.77 -7.31 3.54
N ILE A 180 -7.95 -7.89 3.68
CA ILE A 180 -9.22 -7.17 3.88
C ILE A 180 -9.70 -7.42 5.31
N LEU A 181 -10.05 -6.35 6.02
CA LEU A 181 -10.63 -6.35 7.36
C LEU A 181 -12.07 -5.85 7.26
N THR A 182 -13.01 -6.59 7.84
CA THR A 182 -14.45 -6.24 7.79
C THR A 182 -15.08 -6.15 9.17
N GLU A 183 -14.56 -6.87 10.16
CA GLU A 183 -15.18 -6.94 11.49
C GLU A 183 -14.57 -5.93 12.46
N PRO A 184 -15.37 -5.30 13.36
CA PRO A 184 -14.86 -4.32 14.33
C PRO A 184 -13.65 -4.83 15.14
N ASP A 185 -13.68 -6.08 15.59
CA ASP A 185 -12.59 -6.69 16.36
C ASP A 185 -11.30 -6.86 15.53
N GLU A 186 -11.42 -7.10 14.22
CA GLU A 186 -10.27 -7.14 13.31
C GLU A 186 -9.66 -5.76 13.16
N LEU A 187 -10.49 -4.72 13.03
CA LEU A 187 -10.05 -3.33 12.94
C LEU A 187 -9.31 -2.92 14.22
N ASP A 188 -9.87 -3.21 15.39
CA ASP A 188 -9.23 -2.88 16.67
C ASP A 188 -7.95 -3.68 16.89
N THR A 189 -7.96 -4.98 16.59
CA THR A 189 -6.77 -5.83 16.66
C THR A 189 -5.68 -5.29 15.75
N TRP A 190 -6.02 -4.95 14.50
CA TRP A 190 -5.06 -4.36 13.58
C TRP A 190 -4.50 -3.05 14.13
N MET A 191 -5.33 -2.16 14.66
CA MET A 191 -4.85 -0.84 15.09
C MET A 191 -4.07 -0.85 16.42
N THR A 192 -4.25 -1.85 17.28
CA THR A 192 -3.78 -1.78 18.68
C THR A 192 -2.94 -2.96 19.16
N ALA A 193 -3.15 -4.16 18.62
CA ALA A 193 -2.53 -5.37 19.17
C ALA A 193 -1.02 -5.43 18.88
N THR A 194 -0.27 -6.21 19.64
CA THR A 194 1.13 -6.51 19.31
C THR A 194 1.23 -7.23 17.95
N TRP A 195 2.40 -7.16 17.32
CA TRP A 195 2.58 -7.80 16.00
C TRP A 195 2.35 -9.32 16.06
N ASP A 196 2.65 -10.00 17.17
CA ASP A 196 2.42 -11.43 17.31
C ASP A 196 0.96 -11.85 17.24
N ILE A 197 0.03 -10.92 17.50
CA ILE A 197 -1.41 -11.13 17.34
C ILE A 197 -1.86 -10.61 15.97
N ALA A 198 -1.49 -9.37 15.63
CA ALA A 198 -1.97 -8.71 14.41
C ALA A 198 -1.51 -9.40 13.12
N LYS A 199 -0.37 -10.11 13.13
CA LYS A 199 0.12 -10.86 11.96
C LYS A 199 -0.85 -11.95 11.49
N GLU A 200 -1.68 -12.50 12.40
CA GLU A 200 -2.67 -13.52 12.07
C GLU A 200 -3.81 -12.97 11.18
N LEU A 201 -3.98 -11.64 11.13
CA LEU A 201 -4.87 -10.98 10.19
C LEU A 201 -4.31 -10.94 8.76
N GLN A 202 -3.03 -11.26 8.54
CA GLN A 202 -2.44 -11.37 7.19
C GLN A 202 -2.85 -12.70 6.53
N ARG A 203 -4.14 -12.84 6.24
CA ARG A 203 -4.79 -14.03 5.67
C ARG A 203 -5.79 -13.63 4.58
N PRO A 204 -6.12 -14.52 3.62
CA PRO A 204 -7.19 -14.24 2.65
C PRO A 204 -8.52 -13.99 3.35
N LEU A 205 -9.32 -13.12 2.74
CA LEU A 205 -10.76 -13.06 3.06
C LEU A 205 -11.39 -14.40 2.67
N GLU A 206 -12.40 -14.85 3.41
CA GLU A 206 -13.08 -16.10 3.13
C GLU A 206 -13.67 -16.13 1.71
N ASP A 207 -13.71 -17.32 1.11
CA ASP A 207 -14.37 -17.54 -0.17
C ASP A 207 -15.86 -17.16 -0.08
N GLY A 208 -16.43 -16.68 -1.18
CA GLY A 208 -17.81 -16.22 -1.28
C GLY A 208 -18.06 -14.81 -0.75
N ARG A 209 -17.05 -14.16 -0.14
CA ARG A 209 -17.19 -12.80 0.43
C ARG A 209 -16.95 -11.67 -0.58
N LEU A 210 -16.51 -11.98 -1.80
CA LEU A 210 -16.29 -11.01 -2.86
C LEU A 210 -17.14 -11.34 -4.09
N VAL A 211 -17.62 -10.31 -4.78
CA VAL A 211 -18.27 -10.45 -6.08
C VAL A 211 -17.63 -9.51 -7.10
N ARG A 212 -17.62 -9.93 -8.37
CA ARG A 212 -17.22 -9.04 -9.46
C ARG A 212 -18.28 -7.95 -9.65
N THR A 213 -17.83 -6.73 -9.87
CA THR A 213 -18.71 -5.59 -10.14
C THR A 213 -18.28 -4.85 -11.40
N LYS A 214 -19.18 -4.04 -11.95
CA LYS A 214 -18.84 -3.06 -12.99
C LYS A 214 -18.60 -1.72 -12.30
N ARG A 215 -17.54 -1.03 -12.71
CA ARG A 215 -17.34 0.40 -12.45
C ARG A 215 -17.37 1.15 -13.78
#